data_AF-A0A661HK27-F1
#
_entry.id   AF-A0A661HK27-F1
#
_cell.length_a   1.000
_cell.length_b   1.000
_cell.length_c   1.000
_cell.angle_alpha   90.00
_cell.angle_beta   90.00
_cell.angle_gamma   90.00
#
_symmetry.space_group_name_H-M   'P 1'
#
loop_
_entity.id
_entity.type
_entity.pdbx_description
1 polymer ?
#
loop_
_entity_poly.entity_id
_entity_poly.type
_entity_poly.pdbx_seq_one_letter_code
_entity_poly.pdbx_strand_id
1 'polypeptide(L)'
;MNEFERKEKEIEISIHEAEATVQEAKDVQDLIANTLFHKVITEGYLTSNALRTVGLLADPSMQDVESQEGLQADLQAISYLQKYLRDKITRGKQMEAKMVESEAVLEELREAEAVGE
;
A
#
# COMPACT_ATOMS: atom_id res chain seq x y z
N MET A 1 24.01 -13.51 25.96
CA MET A 1 22.74 -13.84 25.30
C MET A 1 21.95 -14.83 26.14
N ASN A 2 21.35 -14.28 27.19
CA ASN A 2 20.25 -14.94 27.90
C ASN A 2 19.02 -15.01 26.96
N GLU A 3 17.96 -15.71 27.38
CA GLU A 3 16.74 -15.86 26.57
C GLU A 3 16.05 -14.51 26.29
N PHE A 4 16.23 -13.56 27.20
CA PHE A 4 15.64 -12.22 27.15
C PHE A 4 16.28 -11.34 26.05
N GLU A 5 17.62 -11.21 26.06
CA GLU A 5 18.42 -10.52 25.03
C GLU A 5 18.16 -11.10 23.62
N ARG A 6 17.82 -12.40 23.53
CA ARG A 6 17.43 -13.01 22.25
C ARG A 6 16.07 -12.50 21.78
N LYS A 7 15.06 -12.49 22.65
CA LYS A 7 13.70 -12.04 22.33
C LYS A 7 13.65 -10.55 22.01
N GLU A 8 14.36 -9.72 22.78
CA GLU A 8 14.48 -8.28 22.50
C GLU A 8 15.01 -8.05 21.08
N LYS A 9 16.13 -8.71 20.74
CA LYS A 9 16.75 -8.60 19.42
C LYS A 9 15.86 -9.10 18.28
N GLU A 10 15.09 -10.18 18.50
CA GLU A 10 14.12 -10.69 17.51
C GLU A 10 13.01 -9.67 17.23
N ILE A 11 12.53 -8.98 18.26
CA ILE A 11 11.52 -7.93 18.14
C ILE A 11 12.10 -6.70 17.42
N GLU A 12 13.30 -6.25 17.79
CA GLU A 12 13.96 -5.11 17.13
C GLU A 12 14.21 -5.36 15.63
N ILE A 13 14.64 -6.57 15.26
CA ILE A 13 14.78 -6.96 13.85
C ILE A 13 13.44 -6.89 13.13
N SER A 14 12.38 -7.39 13.76
CA SER A 14 11.03 -7.39 13.17
C SER A 14 10.49 -5.97 12.97
N ILE A 15 10.74 -5.05 13.92
CA ILE A 15 10.40 -3.63 13.81
C ILE A 15 11.16 -3.03 12.63
N HIS A 16 12.47 -3.24 12.55
CA HIS A 16 13.30 -2.69 11.48
C HIS A 16 12.88 -3.18 10.08
N GLU A 17 12.51 -4.46 9.95
CA GLU A 17 12.01 -5.00 8.69
C GLU A 17 10.65 -4.39 8.28
N ALA A 18 9.84 -3.98 9.26
CA ALA A 18 8.54 -3.36 9.03
C ALA A 18 8.64 -1.87 8.62
N GLU A 19 9.67 -1.15 9.09
CA GLU A 19 9.89 0.29 8.81
C GLU A 19 9.85 0.61 7.32
N ALA A 20 10.55 -0.18 6.50
CA ALA A 20 10.59 0.04 5.05
C ALA A 20 9.21 -0.07 4.40
N THR A 21 8.37 -0.99 4.87
CA THR A 21 7.00 -1.16 4.36
C THR A 21 6.08 -0.03 4.79
N VAL A 22 6.25 0.48 6.01
CA VAL A 22 5.51 1.64 6.52
C VAL A 22 5.91 2.90 5.76
N GLN A 23 7.22 3.10 5.52
CA GLN A 23 7.71 4.25 4.77
C GLN A 23 7.20 4.24 3.34
N GLU A 24 7.25 3.09 2.64
CA GLU A 24 6.71 2.97 1.28
C GLU A 24 5.21 3.35 1.23
N ALA A 25 4.43 2.96 2.24
CA ALA A 25 3.02 3.33 2.30
C ALA A 25 2.80 4.83 2.51
N LYS A 26 3.64 5.49 3.31
CA LYS A 26 3.61 6.95 3.51
C LYS A 26 3.97 7.67 2.21
N ASP A 27 5.03 7.25 1.54
CA ASP A 27 5.44 7.81 0.25
C ASP A 27 4.33 7.70 -0.81
N VAL A 28 3.62 6.56 -0.85
CA VAL A 28 2.47 6.37 -1.76
C VAL A 28 1.29 7.28 -1.38
N GLN A 29 1.01 7.47 -0.09
CA GLN A 29 -0.04 8.40 0.35
C GLN A 29 0.29 9.84 -0.05
N ASP A 30 1.52 10.28 0.17
CA ASP A 30 2.00 11.61 -0.20
C ASP A 30 1.99 11.82 -1.72
N LEU A 31 2.38 10.80 -2.48
CA LEU A 31 2.29 10.82 -3.93
C LEU A 31 0.84 11.01 -4.40
N ILE A 32 -0.12 10.30 -3.81
CA ILE A 32 -1.54 10.42 -4.18
C ILE A 32 -2.11 11.78 -3.76
N ALA A 33 -1.66 12.33 -2.63
CA ALA A 33 -2.05 13.65 -2.15
C ALA A 33 -1.43 14.81 -2.95
N ASN A 34 -0.35 14.54 -3.69
CA ASN A 34 0.29 15.54 -4.54
C ASN A 34 -0.68 16.06 -5.60
N THR A 35 -0.83 17.39 -5.68
CA THR A 35 -1.81 18.04 -6.56
C THR A 35 -1.64 17.70 -8.04
N LEU A 36 -0.40 17.58 -8.52
CA LEU A 36 -0.14 17.26 -9.94
C LEU A 36 -0.45 15.79 -10.22
N PHE A 37 -0.03 14.89 -9.34
CA PHE A 37 -0.37 13.47 -9.46
C PHE A 37 -1.89 13.27 -9.40
N HIS A 38 -2.56 13.93 -8.46
CA HIS A 38 -4.01 13.86 -8.31
C HIS A 38 -4.72 14.28 -9.61
N LYS A 39 -4.36 15.45 -10.14
CA LYS A 39 -4.97 15.97 -11.37
C LYS A 39 -4.72 15.07 -12.59
N VAL A 40 -3.49 14.64 -12.80
CA VAL A 40 -3.11 13.93 -14.04
C VAL A 40 -3.46 12.44 -13.95
N ILE A 41 -3.12 11.80 -12.85
CA ILE A 41 -3.26 10.36 -12.68
C ILE A 41 -4.60 10.01 -12.04
N THR A 42 -4.95 10.57 -10.88
CA THR A 42 -6.18 10.18 -10.17
C THR A 42 -7.46 10.63 -10.88
N GLU A 43 -7.57 11.92 -11.20
CA GLU A 43 -8.73 12.47 -11.89
C GLU A 43 -8.67 12.20 -13.40
N GLY A 44 -7.51 12.42 -14.03
CA GLY A 44 -7.33 12.26 -15.47
C GLY A 44 -7.39 10.80 -15.91
N TYR A 45 -6.40 10.00 -15.52
CA TYR A 45 -6.26 8.63 -16.01
C TYR A 45 -7.18 7.63 -15.31
N LEU A 46 -7.20 7.63 -13.97
CA LEU A 46 -7.90 6.60 -13.20
C LEU A 46 -9.43 6.81 -13.16
N THR A 47 -9.90 8.03 -13.36
CA THR A 47 -11.33 8.38 -13.31
C THR A 47 -11.87 8.78 -14.68
N SER A 48 -11.38 9.88 -15.26
CA SER A 48 -11.94 10.43 -16.50
C SER A 48 -11.70 9.50 -17.69
N ASN A 49 -10.49 8.95 -17.84
CA ASN A 49 -10.21 8.00 -18.90
C ASN A 49 -10.97 6.68 -18.70
N ALA A 50 -11.11 6.19 -17.47
CA ALA A 50 -11.95 5.01 -17.20
C ALA A 50 -13.40 5.22 -17.66
N LEU A 51 -14.00 6.37 -17.33
CA LEU A 51 -15.35 6.72 -17.78
C LEU A 51 -15.44 6.82 -19.31
N ARG A 52 -14.45 7.44 -19.95
CA ARG A 52 -14.35 7.50 -21.43
C ARG A 52 -14.29 6.11 -22.04
N THR A 53 -13.46 5.22 -21.51
CA THR A 53 -13.31 3.84 -21.99
C THR A 53 -14.61 3.05 -21.82
N VAL A 54 -15.33 3.21 -20.70
CA VAL A 54 -16.66 2.61 -20.52
C VAL A 54 -17.67 3.16 -21.53
N GLY A 55 -17.63 4.46 -21.83
CA GLY A 55 -18.46 5.06 -22.87
C GLY A 55 -18.19 4.44 -24.25
N LEU A 56 -16.92 4.23 -24.59
CA LEU A 56 -16.51 3.59 -25.85
C LEU A 56 -16.94 2.12 -25.94
N LEU A 57 -16.98 1.38 -24.82
CA LEU A 57 -17.49 0.01 -24.82
C LEU A 57 -18.94 -0.08 -25.29
N ALA A 58 -19.73 0.97 -25.08
CA ALA A 58 -21.12 1.06 -25.53
C ALA A 58 -21.27 1.66 -26.93
N ASP A 59 -20.19 2.13 -27.56
CA ASP A 59 -20.24 2.77 -28.88
C ASP A 59 -20.41 1.70 -29.99
N PRO A 60 -21.44 1.81 -30.85
CA PRO A 60 -21.65 0.88 -31.97
C PRO A 60 -20.47 0.75 -32.93
N SER A 61 -19.66 1.81 -33.08
CA SER A 61 -18.48 1.82 -33.95
C SER A 61 -17.28 1.06 -33.36
N MET A 62 -17.35 0.68 -32.09
CA MET A 62 -16.29 -0.01 -31.34
C MET A 62 -16.68 -1.45 -30.98
N GLN A 63 -17.71 -2.03 -31.63
CA GLN A 63 -18.23 -3.36 -31.29
C GLN A 63 -17.47 -4.52 -31.95
N ASP A 64 -16.48 -4.25 -32.79
CA ASP A 64 -15.61 -5.29 -33.29
C ASP A 64 -14.77 -5.90 -32.15
N VAL A 65 -14.36 -7.16 -32.34
CA VAL A 65 -13.72 -7.96 -31.29
C VAL A 65 -12.41 -7.32 -30.83
N GLU A 66 -11.59 -6.82 -31.76
CA GLU A 66 -10.28 -6.24 -31.46
C GLU A 66 -10.43 -4.97 -30.62
N SER A 67 -11.35 -4.07 -30.99
CA SER A 67 -11.65 -2.86 -30.21
C SER A 67 -12.16 -3.19 -28.80
N GLN A 68 -13.08 -4.15 -28.67
CA GLN A 68 -13.63 -4.55 -27.37
C GLN A 68 -12.55 -5.14 -26.45
N GLU A 69 -11.70 -6.02 -26.97
CA GLU A 69 -10.59 -6.60 -26.21
C GLU A 69 -9.61 -5.52 -25.74
N GLY A 70 -9.25 -4.57 -26.61
CA GLY A 70 -8.38 -3.45 -26.26
C GLY A 70 -8.97 -2.56 -25.14
N LEU A 71 -10.24 -2.19 -25.26
CA LEU A 71 -10.92 -1.36 -24.25
C LEU A 71 -11.06 -2.09 -22.90
N GLN A 72 -11.28 -3.40 -22.91
CA GLN A 72 -11.32 -4.20 -21.68
C GLN A 72 -9.93 -4.29 -21.02
N ALA A 73 -8.87 -4.48 -21.82
CA ALA A 73 -7.50 -4.49 -21.32
C ALA A 73 -7.13 -3.16 -20.67
N ASP A 74 -7.54 -2.04 -21.25
CA ASP A 74 -7.34 -0.69 -20.69
C ASP A 74 -8.01 -0.55 -19.31
N LEU A 75 -9.26 -0.99 -19.15
CA LEU A 75 -9.95 -0.94 -17.86
C LEU A 75 -9.30 -1.85 -16.81
N GLN A 76 -8.80 -3.02 -17.22
CA GLN A 76 -8.06 -3.91 -16.34
C GLN A 76 -6.75 -3.27 -15.87
N ALA A 77 -6.00 -2.62 -16.77
CA ALA A 77 -4.76 -1.93 -16.43
C ALA A 77 -5.01 -0.80 -15.41
N ILE A 78 -6.04 0.02 -15.61
CA ILE A 78 -6.47 1.05 -14.65
C ILE A 78 -6.77 0.42 -13.29
N SER A 79 -7.53 -0.68 -13.27
CA SER A 79 -7.91 -1.38 -12.06
C SER A 79 -6.70 -1.96 -11.31
N TYR A 80 -5.73 -2.51 -12.03
CA TYR A 80 -4.51 -3.06 -11.44
C TYR A 80 -3.63 -1.99 -10.82
N LEU A 81 -3.49 -0.82 -11.46
CA LEU A 81 -2.75 0.29 -10.87
C LEU A 81 -3.42 0.79 -9.57
N GLN A 82 -4.74 0.96 -9.58
CA GLN A 82 -5.48 1.34 -8.36
C GLN A 82 -5.29 0.32 -7.24
N LYS A 83 -5.39 -0.97 -7.57
CA LYS A 83 -5.20 -2.06 -6.62
C LYS A 83 -3.79 -2.05 -6.04
N TYR A 84 -2.76 -1.88 -6.88
CA TYR A 84 -1.37 -1.83 -6.47
C TYR A 84 -1.13 -0.70 -5.45
N LEU A 85 -1.57 0.53 -5.75
CA LEU A 85 -1.41 1.67 -4.84
C LEU A 85 -2.15 1.44 -3.50
N ARG A 86 -3.37 0.90 -3.56
CA ARG A 86 -4.15 0.59 -2.35
C ARG A 86 -3.51 -0.53 -1.52
N ASP A 87 -2.95 -1.55 -2.16
CA ASP A 87 -2.29 -2.66 -1.50
C ASP A 87 -1.07 -2.19 -0.69
N LYS A 88 -0.25 -1.32 -1.28
CA LYS A 88 0.89 -0.68 -0.59
C LYS A 88 0.45 0.05 0.68
N ILE A 89 -0.60 0.87 0.56
CA ILE A 89 -1.15 1.60 1.72
C ILE A 89 -1.68 0.63 2.78
N THR A 90 -2.45 -0.38 2.37
CA THR A 90 -3.09 -1.33 3.29
C THR A 90 -2.04 -2.14 4.04
N ARG A 91 -1.02 -2.63 3.33
CA ARG A 91 0.08 -3.40 3.91
C ARG A 91 0.91 -2.54 4.88
N GLY A 92 1.20 -1.29 4.54
CA GLY A 92 1.89 -0.38 5.45
C GLY A 92 1.12 -0.13 6.74
N LYS A 93 -0.19 0.11 6.67
CA LYS A 93 -1.04 0.27 7.87
C LYS A 93 -1.06 -0.98 8.75
N GLN A 94 -1.08 -2.16 8.14
CA GLN A 94 -0.99 -3.42 8.87
C GLN A 94 0.37 -3.59 9.57
N MET A 95 1.47 -3.19 8.91
CA MET A 95 2.80 -3.26 9.51
C MET A 95 2.98 -2.20 10.61
N GLU A 96 2.46 -0.99 10.42
CA GLU A 96 2.49 0.07 11.43
C GLU A 96 1.78 -0.37 12.71
N ALA A 97 0.59 -0.99 12.60
CA ALA A 97 -0.11 -1.55 13.76
C ALA A 97 0.74 -2.61 14.49
N LYS A 98 1.38 -3.52 13.75
CA LYS A 98 2.26 -4.55 14.32
C LYS A 98 3.51 -3.96 14.96
N MET A 99 4.08 -2.89 14.41
CA MET A 99 5.23 -2.20 14.99
C MET A 99 4.85 -1.59 16.35
N VAL A 100 3.72 -0.91 16.44
CA VAL A 100 3.22 -0.35 17.70
C VAL A 100 3.02 -1.45 18.75
N GLU A 101 2.44 -2.60 18.36
CA GLU A 101 2.33 -3.77 19.25
C GLU A 101 3.71 -4.30 19.68
N SER A 102 4.66 -4.37 18.76
CA SER A 102 6.03 -4.86 19.02
C SER A 102 6.82 -3.93 19.94
N GLU A 103 6.69 -2.61 19.77
CA GLU A 103 7.30 -1.59 20.62
C GLU A 103 6.74 -1.65 22.04
N ALA A 104 5.43 -1.86 22.20
CA ALA A 104 4.82 -2.03 23.52
C ALA A 104 5.37 -3.27 24.24
N VAL A 105 5.51 -4.40 23.55
CA VAL A 105 6.10 -5.63 24.11
C VAL A 105 7.58 -5.43 24.47
N LEU A 106 8.33 -4.71 23.64
CA LEU A 106 9.74 -4.39 23.88
C LEU A 106 9.90 -3.57 25.17
N GLU A 107 9.04 -2.59 25.38
CA GLU A 107 9.04 -1.76 26.58
C GLU A 107 8.68 -2.58 27.83
N GLU A 108 7.63 -3.41 27.77
CA GLU A 108 7.27 -4.34 28.86
C GLU A 108 8.41 -5.28 29.22
N LEU A 109 9.13 -5.79 28.22
CA LEU A 109 10.31 -6.62 28.44
C LEU A 109 11.39 -5.82 29.20
N ARG A 110 11.76 -4.63 28.71
CA ARG A 110 12.80 -3.78 29.32
C ARG A 110 12.48 -3.40 30.76
N GLU A 111 11.22 -3.09 31.05
CA GLU A 111 10.76 -2.84 32.42
C GLU A 111 10.89 -4.09 33.31
N ALA A 112 10.55 -5.27 32.79
CA ALA A 112 10.65 -6.53 33.53
C ALA A 112 12.10 -6.91 33.87
N GLU A 113 13.07 -6.61 32.99
CA GLU A 113 14.50 -6.78 33.27
C GLU A 113 14.98 -5.81 34.35
N ALA A 114 14.62 -4.53 34.25
CA ALA A 114 15.03 -3.51 35.21
C ALA A 114 14.47 -3.72 36.63
N VAL A 115 13.35 -4.43 36.77
CA VAL A 115 12.74 -4.79 38.06
C VAL A 115 13.26 -6.15 38.58
N GLY A 116 13.85 -6.97 37.72
CA GLY A 116 14.38 -8.30 38.04
C GLY A 116 15.83 -8.33 38.52
N GLU A 117 16.58 -7.23 38.38
CA GLU A 117 17.91 -6.99 38.98
C GLU A 117 17.83 -6.32 40.36
#